data_AF-A0A3A0DA03-F1
#
_entry.id   AF-A0A3A0DA03-F1
#
_cell.length_a   1.000
_cell.length_b   1.000
_cell.length_c   1.000
_cell.angle_alpha   90.00
_cell.angle_beta   90.00
_cell.angle_gamma   90.00
#
_symmetry.space_group_name_H-M   'P 1'
#
loop_
_entity.id
_entity.type
_entity.pdbx_description
1 polymer ?
#
loop_
_entity_poly.entity_id
_entity_poly.type
_entity_poly.pdbx_seq_one_letter_code
_entity_poly.pdbx_strand_id
1 'polypeptide(L)'
;MHCSRHISGAAPCFRLQHDGGQGDMRLLYRGNFSMKACHRRASALCRLLLAACAASTGCTAFMEPRNPAPVTPNEPAVSPVPRELEKVTLPRYVIEPPDILLIEGVKLVPKSPHRIETFDVLLIRVVGAFPEQPIDDTYAVDADGTVNLGPTYGRIRVVGFTIEEAEDEIRDQLAKVLTDVEVSVSLIQSIGAQPITGQHLVAMDGRVNLGTYGSVYVAGMTLEDATAAIEAKLSERLEDPEVFVDVLAYNSKVFYVITQGAGLGDDVVRMPVTGNETVIDAVANIGGISQVSSTKMWIARPAPNGVGCEQILPVDWNDVAQGASTATNYQLMPGDRLFIAQDRLTAFNTVVTKVLNPFERVFGFVSLATSAANRIVRFGLPNTF
;
A
#
# COMPACT_ATOMS: atom_id res chain seq x y z
N MET A 1 -3.11 -46.65 36.73
CA MET A 1 -3.34 -46.91 38.17
C MET A 1 -4.56 -46.10 38.61
N HIS A 2 -5.41 -46.71 39.44
CA HIS A 2 -6.61 -46.18 40.11
C HIS A 2 -6.48 -44.73 40.63
N CYS A 3 -7.52 -43.93 40.93
CA CYS A 3 -8.75 -44.16 41.70
C CYS A 3 -9.60 -42.85 41.60
N SER A 4 -10.87 -42.83 41.21
CA SER A 4 -12.10 -42.93 42.04
C SER A 4 -12.38 -41.79 43.06
N ARG A 5 -13.55 -41.10 42.87
CA ARG A 5 -14.57 -40.64 43.88
C ARG A 5 -14.13 -39.64 44.98
N HIS A 6 -14.96 -38.83 45.66
CA HIS A 6 -16.31 -38.25 45.57
C HIS A 6 -16.37 -37.16 46.69
N ILE A 7 -17.12 -36.07 46.46
CA ILE A 7 -18.01 -35.29 47.37
C ILE A 7 -17.54 -34.88 48.80
N SER A 8 -17.68 -33.58 49.11
CA SER A 8 -18.54 -33.00 50.18
C SER A 8 -18.20 -31.51 50.36
N GLY A 9 -19.14 -30.57 50.14
CA GLY A 9 -19.96 -29.94 51.19
C GLY A 9 -19.45 -28.50 51.43
N ALA A 10 -20.21 -27.45 51.74
CA ALA A 10 -21.61 -27.28 52.09
C ALA A 10 -21.99 -25.80 51.84
N ALA A 11 -23.27 -25.54 51.52
CA ALA A 11 -23.93 -24.24 51.66
C ALA A 11 -24.33 -23.99 53.13
N PRO A 12 -24.80 -22.78 53.47
CA PRO A 12 -26.21 -22.70 53.90
C PRO A 12 -26.91 -21.39 53.44
N CYS A 13 -28.12 -21.45 52.88
CA CYS A 13 -29.45 -21.37 53.55
C CYS A 13 -30.01 -19.93 53.50
N PHE A 14 -31.31 -19.63 53.37
CA PHE A 14 -32.60 -20.34 53.35
C PHE A 14 -33.61 -19.30 52.74
N ARG A 15 -34.53 -19.60 51.81
CA ARG A 15 -35.81 -20.37 51.93
C ARG A 15 -36.83 -19.63 52.84
N LEU A 16 -38.09 -19.33 52.47
CA LEU A 16 -39.27 -20.16 52.16
C LEU A 16 -40.43 -19.18 51.78
N GLN A 17 -41.30 -19.36 50.78
CA GLN A 17 -42.36 -20.37 50.50
C GLN A 17 -43.76 -19.97 50.99
N HIS A 18 -44.78 -20.19 50.13
CA HIS A 18 -46.25 -20.38 50.32
C HIS A 18 -47.02 -19.67 49.18
N ASP A 19 -48.21 -20.06 48.72
CA ASP A 19 -48.98 -21.31 48.64
C ASP A 19 -50.15 -20.98 47.66
N GLY A 20 -50.84 -21.99 47.13
CA GLY A 20 -51.98 -21.81 46.23
C GLY A 20 -53.20 -21.11 46.84
N GLY A 21 -54.11 -20.63 45.98
CA GLY A 21 -55.45 -20.22 46.42
C GLY A 21 -56.19 -19.29 45.45
N GLN A 22 -57.40 -19.71 45.07
CA GLN A 22 -58.43 -18.96 44.33
C GLN A 22 -58.64 -17.52 44.83
N GLY A 23 -58.89 -16.59 43.89
CA GLY A 23 -59.25 -15.21 44.22
C GLY A 23 -59.78 -14.47 43.00
N ASP A 24 -61.09 -14.58 42.80
CA ASP A 24 -61.95 -13.80 41.92
C ASP A 24 -61.64 -12.29 42.04
N MET A 25 -61.27 -11.63 40.94
CA MET A 25 -61.19 -10.18 40.87
C MET A 25 -61.84 -9.66 39.60
N ARG A 26 -63.17 -9.52 39.71
CA ARG A 26 -63.99 -8.61 38.91
C ARG A 26 -63.31 -7.24 38.82
N LEU A 27 -62.99 -6.83 37.60
CA LEU A 27 -62.83 -5.42 37.25
C LEU A 27 -63.85 -5.07 36.18
N LEU A 28 -64.85 -4.32 36.65
CA LEU A 28 -65.94 -3.74 35.91
C LEU A 28 -65.39 -2.79 34.84
N TYR A 29 -65.63 -3.12 33.57
CA TYR A 29 -65.76 -2.10 32.54
C TYR A 29 -67.10 -2.27 31.84
N ARG A 30 -68.09 -1.54 32.37
CA ARG A 30 -69.35 -1.23 31.70
C ARG A 30 -69.03 -0.27 30.55
N GLY A 31 -69.11 -0.77 29.33
CA GLY A 31 -69.07 0.02 28.11
C GLY A 31 -69.98 -0.61 27.07
N ASN A 32 -71.28 -0.38 27.19
CA ASN A 32 -72.26 -0.73 26.15
C ASN A 32 -72.00 0.14 24.92
N PHE A 33 -71.38 -0.43 23.88
CA PHE A 33 -71.46 0.13 22.53
C PHE A 33 -72.04 -0.93 21.59
N SER A 34 -73.17 -0.57 21.00
CA SER A 34 -74.04 -1.40 20.15
C SER A 34 -73.30 -1.88 18.90
N MET A 35 -72.81 -3.12 18.92
CA MET A 35 -72.19 -3.83 17.79
C MET A 35 -73.26 -4.60 16.98
N LYS A 36 -74.09 -3.92 16.17
CA LYS A 36 -75.00 -4.65 15.25
C LYS A 36 -75.12 -4.13 13.82
N ALA A 37 -74.44 -3.04 13.43
CA ALA A 37 -74.57 -2.51 12.05
C ALA A 37 -73.31 -2.66 11.17
N CYS A 38 -72.12 -2.93 11.72
CA CYS A 38 -70.86 -2.94 10.96
C CYS A 38 -70.38 -4.34 10.53
N HIS A 39 -71.13 -5.41 10.81
CA HIS A 39 -70.67 -6.78 10.51
C HIS A 39 -71.09 -7.29 9.11
N ARG A 40 -72.11 -6.69 8.48
CA ARG A 40 -72.60 -7.11 7.15
C ARG A 40 -71.82 -6.53 5.96
N ARG A 41 -71.16 -5.38 6.12
CA ARG A 41 -70.36 -4.76 5.03
C ARG A 41 -68.90 -5.23 5.02
N ALA A 42 -68.33 -5.57 6.18
CA ALA A 42 -66.99 -6.13 6.29
C ALA A 42 -66.91 -7.59 5.75
N SER A 43 -67.99 -8.37 5.86
CA SER A 43 -68.02 -9.74 5.33
C SER A 43 -68.18 -9.82 3.81
N ALA A 44 -68.76 -8.79 3.18
CA ALA A 44 -68.88 -8.71 1.72
C ALA A 44 -67.54 -8.34 1.06
N LEU A 45 -66.81 -7.38 1.63
CA LEU A 45 -65.47 -6.99 1.16
C LEU A 45 -64.43 -8.10 1.31
N CYS A 46 -64.49 -8.85 2.43
CA CYS A 46 -63.58 -9.97 2.66
C CYS A 46 -63.86 -11.15 1.70
N ARG A 47 -65.12 -11.40 1.34
CA ARG A 47 -65.50 -12.41 0.33
C ARG A 47 -65.11 -11.99 -1.10
N LEU A 48 -65.14 -10.69 -1.41
CA LEU A 48 -64.73 -10.15 -2.71
C LEU A 48 -63.20 -10.22 -2.90
N LEU A 49 -62.44 -9.98 -1.83
CA LEU A 49 -60.97 -10.13 -1.83
C LEU A 49 -60.53 -11.59 -1.90
N LEU A 50 -61.22 -12.51 -1.22
CA LEU A 50 -60.93 -13.96 -1.32
C LEU A 50 -61.31 -14.55 -2.69
N ALA A 51 -62.38 -14.06 -3.33
CA ALA A 51 -62.74 -14.46 -4.69
C ALA A 51 -61.74 -13.92 -5.74
N ALA A 52 -61.19 -12.72 -5.53
CA ALA A 52 -60.14 -12.17 -6.40
C ALA A 52 -58.81 -12.96 -6.30
N CYS A 53 -58.46 -13.47 -5.12
CA CYS A 53 -57.28 -14.33 -4.94
C CYS A 53 -57.46 -15.76 -5.48
N ALA A 54 -58.69 -16.26 -5.57
CA ALA A 54 -58.97 -17.60 -6.14
C ALA A 54 -59.07 -17.60 -7.68
N ALA A 55 -59.22 -16.43 -8.30
CA ALA A 55 -59.22 -16.28 -9.76
C ALA A 55 -57.82 -16.08 -10.37
N SER A 56 -56.78 -15.92 -9.53
CA SER A 56 -55.39 -15.71 -10.00
C SER A 56 -54.50 -16.95 -9.89
N THR A 57 -54.98 -18.07 -9.34
CA THR A 57 -54.26 -19.36 -9.33
C THR A 57 -54.71 -20.24 -10.49
N GLY A 58 -54.50 -19.75 -11.71
CA GLY A 58 -54.49 -20.60 -12.90
C GLY A 58 -53.20 -21.40 -12.97
N CYS A 59 -53.18 -22.60 -12.37
CA CYS A 59 -52.17 -23.61 -12.68
C CYS A 59 -52.37 -24.11 -14.10
N THR A 60 -51.77 -23.41 -15.08
CA THR A 60 -51.34 -24.05 -16.32
C THR A 60 -49.83 -24.13 -16.23
N ALA A 61 -49.34 -25.36 -16.01
CA ALA A 61 -47.95 -25.69 -16.21
C ALA A 61 -47.65 -25.54 -17.70
N PHE A 62 -47.28 -24.32 -18.11
CA PHE A 62 -46.56 -24.11 -19.35
C PHE A 62 -45.14 -24.63 -19.11
N MET A 63 -44.95 -25.93 -19.33
CA MET A 63 -43.65 -26.48 -19.70
C MET A 63 -43.32 -25.88 -21.07
N GLU A 64 -42.83 -24.65 -21.06
CA GLU A 64 -42.01 -24.19 -22.16
C GLU A 64 -40.79 -25.12 -22.19
N PRO A 65 -40.47 -25.76 -23.32
CA PRO A 65 -39.21 -26.47 -23.42
C PRO A 65 -38.15 -25.43 -23.11
N ARG A 66 -37.43 -25.59 -21.99
CA ARG A 66 -36.15 -24.93 -21.84
C ARG A 66 -35.37 -25.41 -23.05
N ASN A 67 -35.24 -24.55 -24.07
CA ASN A 67 -34.18 -24.73 -25.05
C ASN A 67 -32.94 -24.99 -24.21
N PRO A 68 -32.31 -26.18 -24.30
CA PRO A 68 -31.09 -26.40 -23.57
C PRO A 68 -30.18 -25.26 -24.00
N ALA A 69 -29.78 -24.41 -23.05
CA ALA A 69 -28.72 -23.48 -23.31
C ALA A 69 -27.61 -24.30 -23.99
N PRO A 70 -27.09 -23.87 -25.14
CA PRO A 70 -26.02 -24.62 -25.78
C PRO A 70 -24.95 -24.90 -24.70
N VAL A 71 -24.70 -26.18 -24.46
CA VAL A 71 -23.70 -26.64 -23.46
C VAL A 71 -22.29 -26.33 -23.95
N THR A 72 -22.16 -25.84 -25.19
CA THR A 72 -21.00 -25.10 -25.64
C THR A 72 -21.08 -23.70 -25.04
N PRO A 73 -20.16 -23.29 -24.15
CA PRO A 73 -19.95 -21.87 -23.88
C PRO A 73 -19.95 -21.15 -25.22
N ASN A 74 -20.64 -20.01 -25.34
CA ASN A 74 -20.47 -19.15 -26.51
C ASN A 74 -18.96 -19.05 -26.75
N GLU A 75 -18.54 -19.43 -27.96
CA GLU A 75 -17.14 -19.36 -28.36
C GLU A 75 -16.63 -17.99 -27.88
N PRO A 76 -15.63 -17.94 -26.98
CA PRO A 76 -15.27 -16.70 -26.35
C PRO A 76 -14.94 -15.77 -27.50
N ALA A 77 -15.72 -14.68 -27.63
CA ALA A 77 -15.35 -13.62 -28.53
C ALA A 77 -13.89 -13.33 -28.20
N VAL A 78 -13.00 -13.53 -29.17
CA VAL A 78 -11.56 -13.31 -29.04
C VAL A 78 -11.39 -11.82 -28.84
N SER A 79 -11.63 -11.39 -27.61
CA SER A 79 -11.50 -10.03 -27.18
C SER A 79 -10.01 -9.83 -27.00
N PRO A 80 -9.41 -8.83 -27.64
CA PRO A 80 -7.97 -8.56 -27.53
C PRO A 80 -7.55 -8.09 -26.12
N VAL A 81 -8.49 -8.04 -25.16
CA VAL A 81 -8.27 -7.51 -23.82
C VAL A 81 -7.77 -8.62 -22.90
N PRO A 82 -6.61 -8.46 -22.25
CA PRO A 82 -6.03 -9.47 -21.37
C PRO A 82 -6.90 -9.79 -20.15
N ARG A 83 -6.96 -11.07 -19.79
CA ARG A 83 -7.81 -11.63 -18.72
C ARG A 83 -7.03 -12.56 -17.81
N GLU A 84 -7.64 -13.01 -16.72
CA GLU A 84 -7.01 -13.89 -15.73
C GLU A 84 -6.28 -15.10 -16.32
N LEU A 85 -6.87 -15.80 -17.30
CA LEU A 85 -6.25 -16.98 -17.94
C LEU A 85 -5.41 -16.64 -19.17
N GLU A 86 -5.54 -15.42 -19.70
CA GLU A 86 -4.89 -14.94 -20.92
C GLU A 86 -4.23 -13.60 -20.62
N LYS A 87 -3.31 -13.60 -19.66
CA LYS A 87 -2.54 -12.42 -19.26
C LYS A 87 -1.47 -12.13 -20.31
N VAL A 88 -1.16 -10.86 -20.48
CA VAL A 88 -0.05 -10.40 -21.33
C VAL A 88 1.07 -9.82 -20.48
N THR A 89 2.30 -9.94 -20.96
CA THR A 89 3.44 -9.28 -20.33
C THR A 89 3.39 -7.78 -20.60
N LEU A 90 3.72 -6.98 -19.59
CA LEU A 90 3.88 -5.54 -19.76
C LEU A 90 5.09 -5.24 -20.67
N PRO A 91 5.11 -4.06 -21.34
CA PRO A 91 6.30 -3.58 -22.03
C PRO A 91 7.50 -3.50 -21.10
N ARG A 92 8.71 -3.43 -21.69
CA ARG A 92 9.95 -3.27 -20.94
C ARG A 92 9.83 -2.08 -19.98
N TYR A 93 10.23 -2.31 -18.74
CA TYR A 93 10.13 -1.30 -17.70
C TYR A 93 10.98 -0.08 -18.03
N VAL A 94 10.40 1.09 -17.82
CA VAL A 94 11.05 2.38 -17.99
C VAL A 94 10.96 3.13 -16.67
N ILE A 95 12.11 3.58 -16.18
CA ILE A 95 12.26 4.24 -14.89
C ILE A 95 11.55 5.59 -14.94
N GLU A 96 10.76 5.90 -13.91
CA GLU A 96 10.06 7.16 -13.78
C GLU A 96 10.08 7.66 -12.32
N PRO A 97 10.01 8.98 -12.08
CA PRO A 97 9.81 9.48 -10.72
C PRO A 97 8.45 9.01 -10.16
N PRO A 98 8.32 8.65 -8.86
CA PRO A 98 9.33 8.59 -7.81
C PRO A 98 9.76 7.14 -7.49
N ASP A 99 10.23 6.39 -8.48
CA ASP A 99 10.76 5.03 -8.28
C ASP A 99 11.96 5.01 -7.33
N ILE A 100 12.14 3.87 -6.66
CA ILE A 100 13.33 3.63 -5.83
C ILE A 100 14.17 2.55 -6.50
N LEU A 101 15.39 2.92 -6.87
CA LEU A 101 16.37 2.03 -7.45
C LEU A 101 17.28 1.48 -6.35
N LEU A 102 17.64 0.21 -6.44
CA LEU A 102 18.77 -0.37 -5.75
C LEU A 102 19.98 -0.24 -6.66
N ILE A 103 21.00 0.49 -6.21
CA ILE A 103 22.27 0.62 -6.94
C ILE A 103 23.35 0.00 -6.08
N GLU A 104 24.15 -0.89 -6.63
CA GLU A 104 25.28 -1.52 -5.96
C GLU A 104 26.55 -1.35 -6.81
N GLY A 105 27.63 -0.87 -6.21
CA GLY A 105 28.93 -0.79 -6.88
C GLY A 105 29.64 -2.14 -6.78
N VAL A 106 29.78 -2.84 -7.90
CA VAL A 106 30.50 -4.12 -7.98
C VAL A 106 32.01 -3.86 -8.03
N LYS A 107 32.42 -2.86 -8.80
CA LYS A 107 33.83 -2.45 -8.96
C LYS A 107 33.93 -0.93 -8.91
N LEU A 108 34.59 -0.40 -7.88
CA LEU A 108 34.76 1.04 -7.64
C LEU A 108 36.23 1.37 -7.41
N VAL A 109 37.07 1.21 -8.43
CA VAL A 109 38.51 1.47 -8.34
C VAL A 109 38.78 2.93 -8.75
N PRO A 110 39.53 3.73 -7.96
CA PRO A 110 39.92 5.08 -8.38
C PRO A 110 40.76 5.08 -9.66
N LYS A 111 40.65 6.14 -10.47
CA LYS A 111 41.47 6.31 -11.67
C LYS A 111 42.96 6.42 -11.36
N SER A 112 43.77 5.82 -12.23
CA SER A 112 45.21 6.03 -12.24
C SER A 112 45.57 7.26 -13.09
N PRO A 113 46.48 8.15 -12.64
CA PRO A 113 47.23 8.10 -11.40
C PRO A 113 46.40 8.59 -10.20
N HIS A 114 46.28 7.74 -9.17
CA HIS A 114 45.62 8.10 -7.90
C HIS A 114 46.52 9.02 -7.09
N ARG A 115 45.96 10.11 -6.56
CA ARG A 115 46.66 10.97 -5.60
C ARG A 115 46.24 10.58 -4.21
N ILE A 116 47.21 10.36 -3.34
CA ILE A 116 46.97 9.95 -1.95
C ILE A 116 46.15 11.04 -1.25
N GLU A 117 45.01 10.63 -0.69
CA GLU A 117 44.14 11.47 0.11
C GLU A 117 44.33 11.21 1.60
N THR A 118 43.81 12.11 2.42
CA THR A 118 43.74 11.92 3.86
C THR A 118 42.96 10.66 4.21
N PHE A 119 43.41 9.91 5.20
CA PHE A 119 42.84 8.64 5.65
C PHE A 119 43.00 7.45 4.68
N ASP A 120 43.65 7.61 3.53
CA ASP A 120 44.07 6.48 2.71
C ASP A 120 45.02 5.55 3.52
N VAL A 121 45.00 4.26 3.21
CA VAL A 121 45.84 3.26 3.87
C VAL A 121 46.90 2.77 2.89
N LEU A 122 48.16 3.02 3.23
CA LEU A 122 49.33 2.66 2.44
C LEU A 122 50.06 1.49 3.12
N LEU A 123 50.38 0.45 2.36
CA LEU A 123 51.35 -0.56 2.78
C LEU A 123 52.74 -0.05 2.40
N ILE A 124 53.57 0.18 3.42
CA ILE A 124 54.93 0.70 3.26
C ILE A 124 55.89 -0.37 3.75
N ARG A 125 56.81 -0.78 2.86
CA ARG A 125 57.86 -1.74 3.18
C ARG A 125 59.21 -1.10 2.94
N VAL A 126 60.06 -1.11 3.96
CA VAL A 126 61.41 -0.54 3.90
C VAL A 126 62.43 -1.60 4.24
N VAL A 127 63.36 -1.83 3.31
CA VAL A 127 64.56 -2.63 3.55
C VAL A 127 65.65 -1.70 4.10
N GLY A 128 66.33 -2.11 5.17
CA GLY A 128 67.37 -1.31 5.84
C GLY A 128 66.89 -0.54 7.09
N ALA A 129 65.64 -0.71 7.51
CA ALA A 129 65.13 -0.19 8.78
C ALA A 129 65.81 -0.86 10.00
N PHE A 130 65.79 -0.20 11.16
CA PHE A 130 66.35 -0.75 12.39
C PHE A 130 65.65 -2.06 12.79
N PRO A 131 66.38 -3.12 13.18
CA PRO A 131 65.77 -4.41 13.53
C PRO A 131 64.73 -4.36 14.65
N GLU A 132 64.89 -3.42 15.59
CA GLU A 132 63.97 -3.22 16.72
C GLU A 132 62.69 -2.46 16.34
N GLN A 133 62.71 -1.77 15.18
CA GLN A 133 61.60 -0.96 14.67
C GLN A 133 61.53 -1.08 13.14
N PRO A 134 61.14 -2.25 12.61
CA PRO A 134 60.95 -2.45 11.17
C PRO A 134 59.79 -1.58 10.66
N ILE A 135 59.85 -1.25 9.36
CA ILE A 135 58.79 -0.56 8.64
C ILE A 135 58.28 -1.53 7.57
N ASP A 136 57.30 -2.35 7.93
CA ASP A 136 56.71 -3.39 7.08
C ASP A 136 55.20 -3.59 7.30
N ASP A 137 54.53 -2.54 7.78
CA ASP A 137 53.09 -2.56 8.10
C ASP A 137 52.28 -1.62 7.19
N THR A 138 50.97 -1.64 7.40
CA THR A 138 50.01 -0.67 6.87
C THR A 138 49.98 0.59 7.71
N TYR A 139 50.07 1.73 7.03
CA TYR A 139 50.07 3.05 7.63
C TYR A 139 48.90 3.86 7.06
N ALA A 140 48.06 4.38 7.95
CA ALA A 140 47.02 5.31 7.58
C ALA A 140 47.59 6.72 7.44
N VAL A 141 47.11 7.46 6.44
CA VAL A 141 47.42 8.88 6.27
C VAL A 141 46.61 9.69 7.27
N ASP A 142 47.29 10.38 8.18
CA ASP A 142 46.67 11.19 9.21
C ASP A 142 45.95 12.42 8.63
N ALA A 143 45.08 13.04 9.46
CA ALA A 143 44.32 14.24 9.10
C ALA A 143 45.16 15.44 8.62
N ASP A 144 46.43 15.50 9.02
CA ASP A 144 47.40 16.53 8.59
C ASP A 144 48.06 16.22 7.22
N GLY A 145 47.75 15.05 6.68
CA GLY A 145 48.27 14.52 5.42
C GLY A 145 49.65 13.87 5.53
N THR A 146 50.03 13.46 6.74
CA THR A 146 51.29 12.77 7.00
C THR A 146 51.08 11.30 7.34
N VAL A 147 52.10 10.49 7.08
CA VAL A 147 52.19 9.12 7.56
C VAL A 147 53.18 9.09 8.72
N ASN A 148 52.77 8.47 9.82
CA ASN A 148 53.59 8.30 11.01
C ASN A 148 54.34 6.97 10.95
N LEU A 149 55.65 7.02 10.71
CA LEU A 149 56.51 5.84 10.66
C LEU A 149 57.07 5.45 12.04
N GLY A 150 56.61 6.10 13.11
CA GLY A 150 57.05 5.85 14.48
C GLY A 150 57.98 6.93 15.01
N PRO A 151 58.39 6.83 16.30
CA PRO A 151 59.12 7.89 16.97
C PRO A 151 60.54 8.11 16.45
N THR A 152 61.15 7.07 15.87
CA THR A 152 62.54 7.13 15.37
C THR A 152 62.63 7.81 14.01
N TYR A 153 61.67 7.53 13.13
CA TYR A 153 61.68 8.00 11.75
C TYR A 153 60.83 9.28 11.56
N GLY A 154 59.83 9.50 12.41
CA GLY A 154 58.99 10.69 12.40
C GLY A 154 57.79 10.60 11.46
N ARG A 155 57.30 11.76 11.03
CA ARG A 155 56.11 11.92 10.17
C ARG A 155 56.52 12.48 8.82
N ILE A 156 56.01 11.88 7.74
CA ILE A 156 56.33 12.28 6.36
C ILE A 156 55.03 12.68 5.66
N ARG A 157 55.02 13.83 4.97
CA ARG A 157 53.85 14.30 4.23
C ARG A 157 53.72 13.56 2.91
N VAL A 158 52.56 12.95 2.65
CA VAL A 158 52.29 12.18 1.43
C VAL A 158 51.03 12.61 0.69
N VAL A 159 50.19 13.45 1.29
CA VAL A 159 48.94 13.90 0.65
C VAL A 159 49.20 14.69 -0.62
N GLY A 160 48.44 14.34 -1.66
CA GLY A 160 48.50 14.94 -3.00
C GLY A 160 49.56 14.32 -3.91
N PHE A 161 50.45 13.48 -3.38
CA PHE A 161 51.43 12.74 -4.17
C PHE A 161 50.79 11.52 -4.83
N THR A 162 51.33 11.15 -5.99
CA THR A 162 51.15 9.82 -6.57
C THR A 162 51.89 8.77 -5.73
N ILE A 163 51.63 7.49 -5.96
CA ILE A 163 52.29 6.41 -5.21
C ILE A 163 53.80 6.45 -5.47
N GLU A 164 54.20 6.73 -6.70
CA GLU A 164 55.58 6.86 -7.12
C GLU A 164 56.26 8.08 -6.46
N GLU A 165 55.61 9.25 -6.50
CA GLU A 165 56.12 10.46 -5.83
C GLU A 165 56.24 10.27 -4.30
N ALA A 166 55.31 9.55 -3.68
CA ALA A 166 55.35 9.27 -2.26
C ALA A 166 56.47 8.28 -1.90
N GLU A 167 56.74 7.29 -2.74
CA GLU A 167 57.87 6.37 -2.58
C GLU A 167 59.21 7.12 -2.60
N ASP A 168 59.36 8.05 -3.55
CA ASP A 168 60.55 8.88 -3.67
C ASP A 168 60.74 9.80 -2.45
N GLU A 169 59.68 10.50 -2.01
CA GLU A 169 59.77 11.37 -0.82
C GLU A 169 60.08 10.58 0.47
N ILE A 170 59.47 9.41 0.66
CA ILE A 170 59.74 8.57 1.83
C ILE A 170 61.19 8.08 1.79
N ARG A 171 61.69 7.65 0.62
CA ARG A 171 63.09 7.24 0.45
C ARG A 171 64.05 8.37 0.80
N ASP A 172 63.80 9.58 0.30
CA ASP A 172 64.66 10.74 0.53
C ASP A 172 64.70 11.19 2.00
N GLN A 173 63.59 11.09 2.73
CA GLN A 173 63.56 11.40 4.16
C GLN A 173 64.26 10.32 4.99
N LEU A 174 64.06 9.04 4.66
CA LEU A 174 64.67 7.93 5.38
C LEU A 174 66.19 7.82 5.13
N ALA A 175 66.66 8.21 3.94
CA ALA A 175 68.09 8.24 3.60
C ALA A 175 68.91 9.23 4.47
N LYS A 176 68.26 10.16 5.17
CA LYS A 176 68.94 11.07 6.13
C LYS A 176 69.30 10.39 7.44
N VAL A 177 68.62 9.28 7.76
CA VAL A 177 68.75 8.56 9.04
C VAL A 177 69.37 7.17 8.83
N LEU A 178 69.06 6.52 7.71
CA LEU A 178 69.47 5.17 7.38
C LEU A 178 70.45 5.15 6.21
N THR A 179 71.28 4.11 6.14
CA THR A 179 72.22 3.86 5.03
C THR A 179 71.69 2.71 4.18
N ASP A 180 71.68 2.86 2.85
CA ASP A 180 71.20 1.84 1.89
C ASP A 180 69.72 1.47 2.07
N VAL A 181 68.83 2.38 1.68
CA VAL A 181 67.37 2.28 1.89
C VAL A 181 66.65 1.96 0.58
N GLU A 182 65.88 0.88 0.57
CA GLU A 182 64.90 0.59 -0.47
C GLU A 182 63.49 0.67 0.11
N VAL A 183 62.60 1.42 -0.53
CA VAL A 183 61.22 1.64 -0.11
C VAL A 183 60.29 1.13 -1.21
N SER A 184 59.21 0.46 -0.82
CA SER A 184 58.09 0.14 -1.69
C SER A 184 56.78 0.61 -1.05
N VAL A 185 55.98 1.36 -1.79
CA VAL A 185 54.68 1.86 -1.35
C VAL A 185 53.57 1.27 -2.22
N SER A 186 52.48 0.83 -1.59
CA SER A 186 51.28 0.38 -2.31
C SER A 186 50.00 0.84 -1.60
N LEU A 187 48.98 1.22 -2.37
CA LEU A 187 47.68 1.62 -1.84
C LEU A 187 46.84 0.37 -1.54
N ILE A 188 46.45 0.18 -0.29
CA ILE A 188 45.63 -0.96 0.14
C ILE A 188 44.15 -0.59 0.11
N GLN A 189 43.81 0.57 0.64
CA GLN A 189 42.44 1.08 0.68
C GLN A 189 42.46 2.57 0.40
N SER A 190 41.63 3.01 -0.53
CA SER A 190 41.33 4.43 -0.69
C SER A 190 39.97 4.74 -0.10
N ILE A 191 39.89 5.83 0.66
CA ILE A 191 38.63 6.32 1.24
C ILE A 191 37.88 7.25 0.27
N GLY A 192 38.54 7.75 -0.77
CA GLY A 192 37.92 8.61 -1.78
C GLY A 192 36.75 7.95 -2.52
N ALA A 193 36.71 6.61 -2.58
CA ALA A 193 35.62 5.85 -3.18
C ALA A 193 34.48 5.61 -2.18
N GLN A 194 33.64 6.61 -1.94
CA GLN A 194 32.44 6.41 -1.11
C GLN A 194 31.55 5.33 -1.73
N PRO A 195 31.01 4.38 -0.95
CA PRO A 195 30.05 3.41 -1.46
C PRO A 195 28.80 4.14 -1.96
N ILE A 196 28.43 3.87 -3.20
CA ILE A 196 27.14 4.25 -3.79
C ILE A 196 26.06 3.20 -3.52
N THR A 197 26.39 2.16 -2.77
CA THR A 197 25.52 1.02 -2.50
C THR A 197 24.33 1.44 -1.66
N GLY A 198 23.12 1.17 -2.15
CA GLY A 198 21.90 1.35 -1.39
C GLY A 198 20.70 1.74 -2.23
N GLN A 199 19.70 2.30 -1.53
CA GLN A 199 18.45 2.74 -2.12
C GLN A 199 18.56 4.18 -2.60
N HIS A 200 18.14 4.41 -3.84
CA HIS A 200 18.22 5.68 -4.52
C HIS A 200 16.85 6.08 -5.05
N LEU A 201 16.31 7.18 -4.52
CA LEU A 201 15.07 7.74 -5.02
C LEU A 201 15.33 8.48 -6.35
N VAL A 202 14.52 8.18 -7.35
CA VAL A 202 14.45 8.96 -8.58
C VAL A 202 13.71 10.26 -8.26
N ALA A 203 14.44 11.38 -8.30
CA ALA A 203 13.91 12.69 -7.98
C ALA A 203 12.94 13.20 -9.06
N MET A 204 12.21 14.27 -8.75
CA MET A 204 11.20 14.87 -9.66
C MET A 204 11.78 15.42 -10.97
N ASP A 205 13.09 15.68 -11.01
CA ASP A 205 13.84 16.06 -12.20
C ASP A 205 14.31 14.85 -13.03
N GLY A 206 13.95 13.63 -12.60
CA GLY A 206 14.31 12.38 -13.24
C GLY A 206 15.73 11.91 -12.95
N ARG A 207 16.40 12.49 -11.95
CA ARG A 207 17.80 12.18 -11.63
C ARG A 207 17.92 11.35 -10.35
N VAL A 208 19.00 10.58 -10.27
CA VAL A 208 19.45 9.86 -9.07
C VAL A 208 20.73 10.50 -8.54
N ASN A 209 20.82 10.64 -7.22
CA ASN A 209 21.97 11.22 -6.54
C ASN A 209 22.96 10.14 -6.11
N LEU A 210 24.18 10.16 -6.66
CA LEU A 210 25.27 9.23 -6.36
C LEU A 210 26.24 9.79 -5.31
N GLY A 211 25.84 10.82 -4.54
CA GLY A 211 26.67 11.42 -3.50
C GLY A 211 27.81 12.26 -4.08
N THR A 212 29.05 11.90 -3.76
CA THR A 212 30.27 12.64 -4.18
C THR A 212 30.49 12.62 -5.69
N TYR A 213 29.91 11.65 -6.40
CA TYR A 213 29.98 11.53 -7.86
C TYR A 213 28.96 12.40 -8.61
N GLY A 214 28.05 13.07 -7.89
CA GLY A 214 27.01 13.94 -8.47
C GLY A 214 25.72 13.19 -8.81
N SER A 215 24.99 13.64 -9.83
CA SER A 215 23.69 13.07 -10.20
C SER A 215 23.55 12.72 -11.67
N VAL A 216 22.83 11.63 -11.94
CA VAL A 216 22.63 11.05 -13.28
C VAL A 216 21.14 11.06 -13.63
N TYR A 217 20.80 11.49 -14.84
CA TYR A 217 19.42 11.43 -15.34
C TYR A 217 19.10 10.01 -15.79
N VAL A 218 18.04 9.42 -15.23
CA VAL A 218 17.61 8.03 -15.46
C VAL A 218 16.14 7.91 -15.86
N ALA A 219 15.35 8.98 -15.73
CA ALA A 219 13.95 8.94 -16.13
C ALA A 219 13.82 8.70 -17.64
N GLY A 220 12.90 7.83 -18.02
CA GLY A 220 12.71 7.44 -19.42
C GLY A 220 13.70 6.39 -19.93
N MET A 221 14.68 5.97 -19.12
CA MET A 221 15.64 4.92 -19.46
C MET A 221 15.15 3.54 -19.03
N THR A 222 15.59 2.50 -19.74
CA THR A 222 15.49 1.12 -19.23
C THR A 222 16.56 0.89 -18.16
N LEU A 223 16.49 -0.24 -17.45
CA LEU A 223 17.50 -0.55 -16.42
C LEU A 223 18.90 -0.66 -17.02
N GLU A 224 19.02 -1.23 -18.21
CA GLU A 224 20.31 -1.39 -18.90
C GLU A 224 20.88 -0.05 -19.35
N ASP A 225 20.04 0.83 -19.90
CA ASP A 225 20.42 2.18 -20.29
C ASP A 225 20.83 3.01 -19.05
N ALA A 226 20.11 2.85 -17.94
CA ALA A 226 20.42 3.51 -16.68
C ALA A 226 21.74 3.02 -16.09
N THR A 227 22.02 1.71 -16.13
CA THR A 227 23.32 1.13 -15.76
C THR A 227 24.44 1.78 -16.56
N ALA A 228 24.34 1.80 -17.89
CA ALA A 228 25.35 2.40 -18.75
C ALA A 228 25.53 3.91 -18.48
N ALA A 229 24.44 4.65 -18.22
CA ALA A 229 24.50 6.07 -17.88
C ALA A 229 25.17 6.34 -16.53
N ILE A 230 24.92 5.48 -15.52
CA ILE A 230 25.54 5.55 -14.20
C ILE A 230 27.03 5.21 -14.31
N GLU A 231 27.39 4.14 -15.01
CA GLU A 231 28.78 3.75 -15.24
C GLU A 231 29.55 4.86 -15.94
N ALA A 232 29.00 5.43 -17.02
CA ALA A 232 29.61 6.55 -17.73
C ALA A 232 29.89 7.76 -16.82
N LYS A 233 29.00 8.04 -15.85
CA LYS A 233 29.22 9.11 -14.87
C LYS A 233 30.32 8.76 -13.89
N LEU A 234 30.31 7.53 -13.38
CA LEU A 234 31.32 7.04 -12.44
C LEU A 234 32.70 6.96 -13.09
N SER A 235 32.76 6.67 -14.40
CA SER A 235 33.98 6.68 -15.20
C SER A 235 34.63 8.05 -15.31
N GLU A 236 34.07 9.14 -14.78
CA GLU A 236 34.79 10.41 -14.64
C GLU A 236 35.88 10.32 -13.56
N ARG A 237 35.61 9.61 -12.46
CA ARG A 237 36.46 9.52 -11.25
C ARG A 237 37.02 8.11 -10.99
N LEU A 238 36.37 7.08 -11.52
CA LEU A 238 36.72 5.68 -11.31
C LEU A 238 37.23 5.03 -12.60
N GLU A 239 38.12 4.06 -12.45
CA GLU A 239 38.67 3.21 -13.50
C GLU A 239 37.73 2.04 -13.74
N ASP A 240 37.19 1.92 -14.96
CA ASP A 240 36.34 0.80 -15.40
C ASP A 240 35.31 0.34 -14.34
N PRO A 241 34.40 1.26 -13.92
CA PRO A 241 33.43 0.96 -12.86
C PRO A 241 32.34 0.01 -13.36
N GLU A 242 31.95 -0.94 -12.51
CA GLU A 242 30.84 -1.86 -12.77
C GLU A 242 29.77 -1.65 -11.70
N VAL A 243 28.51 -1.49 -12.14
CA VAL A 243 27.37 -1.30 -11.22
C VAL A 243 26.21 -2.25 -11.53
N PHE A 244 25.52 -2.64 -10.48
CA PHE A 244 24.25 -3.36 -10.57
C PHE A 244 23.12 -2.39 -10.24
N VAL A 245 22.09 -2.34 -11.10
CA VAL A 245 20.92 -1.47 -10.94
C VAL A 245 19.65 -2.31 -11.05
N ASP A 246 18.79 -2.21 -10.06
CA ASP A 246 17.47 -2.86 -10.05
C ASP A 246 16.40 -1.92 -9.47
N VAL A 247 15.13 -2.21 -9.70
CA VAL A 247 14.00 -1.46 -9.11
C VAL A 247 13.62 -2.11 -7.79
N LEU A 248 13.88 -1.42 -6.69
CA LEU A 248 13.47 -1.88 -5.36
C LEU A 248 11.97 -1.65 -5.13
N ALA A 249 11.45 -0.49 -5.56
CA ALA A 249 10.04 -0.15 -5.40
C ALA A 249 9.47 0.54 -6.66
N TYR A 250 8.49 -0.14 -7.27
CA TYR A 250 7.73 0.32 -8.43
C TYR A 250 6.69 1.36 -8.00
N ASN A 251 7.07 2.64 -7.95
CA ASN A 251 6.20 3.72 -7.46
C ASN A 251 5.55 4.52 -8.58
N SER A 252 6.07 4.44 -9.81
CA SER A 252 5.61 5.20 -10.97
C SER A 252 4.42 4.55 -11.68
N LYS A 253 4.42 3.21 -11.82
CA LYS A 253 3.37 2.46 -12.51
C LYS A 253 2.29 2.03 -11.52
N VAL A 254 1.18 2.75 -11.52
CA VAL A 254 0.07 2.54 -10.59
C VAL A 254 -1.26 2.39 -11.31
N PHE A 255 -2.21 1.71 -10.66
CA PHE A 255 -3.62 1.72 -11.01
C PHE A 255 -4.43 2.26 -9.82
N TYR A 256 -5.67 2.67 -10.09
CA TYR A 256 -6.53 3.30 -9.10
C TYR A 256 -7.79 2.47 -8.90
N VAL A 257 -8.16 2.28 -7.64
CA VAL A 257 -9.47 1.73 -7.26
C VAL A 257 -10.29 2.87 -6.67
N ILE A 258 -11.40 3.19 -7.33
CA ILE A 258 -12.30 4.28 -6.97
C ILE A 258 -13.60 3.66 -6.49
N THR A 259 -13.95 3.91 -5.24
CA THR A 259 -15.21 3.43 -4.65
C THR A 259 -16.12 4.62 -4.36
N GLN A 260 -17.32 4.60 -4.92
CA GLN A 260 -18.28 5.68 -4.67
C GLN A 260 -18.88 5.56 -3.27
N GLY A 261 -18.78 6.62 -2.46
CA GLY A 261 -19.26 6.64 -1.08
C GLY A 261 -20.72 7.09 -0.93
N ALA A 262 -21.60 6.74 -1.86
CA ALA A 262 -23.05 6.99 -1.75
C ALA A 262 -23.42 8.46 -1.45
N GLY A 263 -22.71 9.41 -2.05
CA GLY A 263 -22.88 10.84 -1.84
C GLY A 263 -22.10 11.45 -0.66
N LEU A 264 -21.29 10.69 0.08
CA LEU A 264 -20.39 11.18 1.12
C LEU A 264 -18.99 11.57 0.61
N GLY A 265 -18.74 11.41 -0.69
CA GLY A 265 -17.43 11.52 -1.33
C GLY A 265 -17.02 10.18 -1.92
N ASP A 266 -16.09 10.18 -2.86
CA ASP A 266 -15.51 8.96 -3.43
C ASP A 266 -14.18 8.67 -2.74
N ASP A 267 -13.93 7.40 -2.42
CA ASP A 267 -12.64 6.96 -1.88
C ASP A 267 -11.74 6.45 -3.02
N VAL A 268 -10.47 6.80 -2.96
CA VAL A 268 -9.50 6.54 -4.03
C VAL A 268 -8.26 5.89 -3.45
N VAL A 269 -8.05 4.63 -3.82
CA VAL A 269 -6.87 3.85 -3.41
C VAL A 269 -5.92 3.73 -4.60
N ARG A 270 -4.67 4.12 -4.38
CA ARG A 270 -3.55 3.95 -5.33
C ARG A 270 -2.85 2.61 -5.04
N MET A 271 -2.59 1.82 -6.07
CA MET A 271 -1.87 0.55 -5.95
C MET A 271 -0.79 0.41 -7.02
N PRO A 272 0.39 -0.18 -6.71
CA PRO A 272 1.43 -0.45 -7.70
C PRO A 272 1.02 -1.59 -8.63
N VAL A 273 1.48 -1.54 -9.88
CA VAL A 273 1.29 -2.61 -10.88
C VAL A 273 2.58 -3.42 -10.98
N THR A 274 2.50 -4.74 -10.76
CA THR A 274 3.60 -5.70 -10.99
C THR A 274 3.37 -6.55 -12.25
N GLY A 275 2.20 -6.42 -12.88
CA GLY A 275 1.87 -7.02 -14.16
C GLY A 275 1.06 -8.30 -14.06
N ASN A 276 0.66 -8.74 -12.88
CA ASN A 276 -0.17 -9.93 -12.69
C ASN A 276 -1.54 -9.64 -12.07
N GLU A 277 -1.78 -8.38 -11.68
CA GLU A 277 -2.98 -7.95 -10.98
C GLU A 277 -4.21 -8.06 -11.86
N THR A 278 -5.28 -8.57 -11.27
CA THR A 278 -6.61 -8.64 -11.88
C THR A 278 -7.64 -7.86 -11.06
N VAL A 279 -8.87 -7.78 -11.54
CA VAL A 279 -9.95 -7.08 -10.83
C VAL A 279 -10.20 -7.68 -9.44
N ILE A 280 -10.18 -9.01 -9.31
CA ILE A 280 -10.38 -9.66 -8.02
C ILE A 280 -9.23 -9.35 -7.04
N ASP A 281 -7.99 -9.27 -7.53
CA ASP A 281 -6.82 -8.91 -6.70
C ASP A 281 -6.93 -7.47 -6.18
N ALA A 282 -7.36 -6.54 -7.04
CA ALA A 282 -7.59 -5.16 -6.66
C ALA A 282 -8.69 -5.02 -5.59
N VAL A 283 -9.80 -5.75 -5.74
CA VAL A 283 -10.88 -5.76 -4.75
C VAL A 283 -10.44 -6.44 -3.45
N ALA A 284 -9.63 -7.50 -3.51
CA ALA A 284 -9.08 -8.15 -2.34
C ALA A 284 -8.14 -7.21 -1.55
N ASN A 285 -7.30 -6.44 -2.25
CA ASN A 285 -6.36 -5.50 -1.63
C ASN A 285 -7.04 -4.33 -0.90
N ILE A 286 -8.24 -3.91 -1.32
CA ILE A 286 -9.04 -2.92 -0.56
C ILE A 286 -9.87 -3.53 0.58
N GLY A 287 -9.76 -4.84 0.83
CA GLY A 287 -10.54 -5.54 1.86
C GLY A 287 -11.97 -5.91 1.44
N GLY A 288 -12.24 -5.95 0.13
CA GLY A 288 -13.54 -6.29 -0.43
C GLY A 288 -14.40 -5.08 -0.83
N ILE A 289 -15.63 -5.35 -1.25
CA ILE A 289 -16.60 -4.31 -1.62
C ILE A 289 -17.20 -3.70 -0.34
N SER A 290 -17.21 -2.37 -0.24
CA SER A 290 -17.81 -1.65 0.88
C SER A 290 -19.33 -1.87 0.98
N GLN A 291 -19.89 -1.78 2.19
CA GLN A 291 -21.33 -1.97 2.43
C GLN A 291 -22.22 -0.94 1.72
N VAL A 292 -21.67 0.23 1.37
CA VAL A 292 -22.39 1.30 0.68
C VAL A 292 -22.26 1.19 -0.85
N SER A 293 -21.47 0.23 -1.34
CA SER A 293 -21.19 0.01 -2.76
C SER A 293 -22.06 -1.11 -3.34
N SER A 294 -22.35 -1.01 -4.63
CA SER A 294 -23.04 -2.04 -5.42
C SER A 294 -22.04 -3.05 -5.99
N THR A 295 -22.54 -4.14 -6.57
CA THR A 295 -21.73 -5.09 -7.36
C THR A 295 -21.41 -4.57 -8.76
N LYS A 296 -22.01 -3.45 -9.18
CA LYS A 296 -21.75 -2.83 -10.49
C LYS A 296 -20.38 -2.15 -10.48
N MET A 297 -19.47 -2.65 -11.31
CA MET A 297 -18.13 -2.11 -11.47
C MET A 297 -17.66 -2.18 -12.93
N TRP A 298 -16.69 -1.35 -13.28
CA TRP A 298 -16.06 -1.35 -14.59
C TRP A 298 -14.64 -0.81 -14.50
N ILE A 299 -13.79 -1.19 -15.44
CA ILE A 299 -12.48 -0.55 -15.62
C ILE A 299 -12.64 0.57 -16.65
N ALA A 300 -12.15 1.75 -16.32
CA ALA A 300 -11.92 2.82 -17.28
C ALA A 300 -10.42 2.87 -17.59
N ARG A 301 -10.06 2.36 -18.78
CA ARG A 301 -8.68 2.36 -19.27
C ARG A 301 -8.41 3.63 -20.07
N PRO A 302 -7.38 4.42 -19.71
CA PRO A 302 -7.07 5.66 -20.39
C PRO A 302 -6.62 5.40 -21.84
N ALA A 303 -7.15 6.19 -22.77
CA ALA A 303 -6.68 6.20 -24.16
C ALA A 303 -5.44 7.10 -24.31
N PRO A 304 -4.55 6.83 -25.28
CA PRO A 304 -3.46 7.73 -25.62
C PRO A 304 -3.96 9.13 -25.99
N ASN A 305 -3.16 10.16 -25.67
CA ASN A 305 -3.54 11.55 -25.88
C ASN A 305 -3.96 11.84 -27.33
N GLY A 306 -5.15 12.41 -27.51
CA GLY A 306 -5.62 12.98 -28.77
C GLY A 306 -6.34 12.03 -29.73
N VAL A 307 -6.45 10.74 -29.42
CA VAL A 307 -7.07 9.74 -30.32
C VAL A 307 -7.80 8.64 -29.54
N GLY A 308 -9.06 8.93 -29.16
CA GLY A 308 -10.00 7.92 -28.67
C GLY A 308 -10.72 8.31 -27.38
N CYS A 309 -11.93 7.77 -27.22
CA CYS A 309 -12.60 7.73 -25.92
C CYS A 309 -11.90 6.72 -25.01
N GLU A 310 -12.05 6.87 -23.71
CA GLU A 310 -11.65 5.87 -22.73
C GLU A 310 -12.26 4.49 -23.06
N GLN A 311 -11.49 3.43 -22.84
CA GLN A 311 -12.00 2.08 -23.00
C GLN A 311 -12.70 1.67 -21.70
N ILE A 312 -14.02 1.51 -21.76
CA ILE A 312 -14.83 1.02 -20.64
C ILE A 312 -14.98 -0.50 -20.74
N LEU A 313 -14.47 -1.21 -19.73
CA LEU A 313 -14.58 -2.67 -19.62
C LEU A 313 -15.57 -3.00 -18.49
N PRO A 314 -16.79 -3.47 -18.80
CA PRO A 314 -17.76 -3.84 -17.78
C PRO A 314 -17.27 -5.08 -17.03
N VAL A 315 -17.45 -5.09 -15.70
CA VAL A 315 -17.07 -6.23 -14.86
C VAL A 315 -18.27 -6.78 -14.11
N ASP A 316 -18.52 -8.08 -14.32
CA ASP A 316 -19.60 -8.81 -13.66
C ASP A 316 -19.08 -9.47 -12.38
N TRP A 317 -19.09 -8.71 -11.29
CA TRP A 317 -18.50 -9.15 -10.01
C TRP A 317 -19.08 -10.46 -9.47
N ASN A 318 -20.39 -10.68 -9.61
CA ASN A 318 -21.03 -11.90 -9.10
C ASN A 318 -20.48 -13.15 -9.80
N ASP A 319 -20.27 -13.08 -11.11
CA ASP A 319 -19.76 -14.20 -11.89
C ASP A 319 -18.28 -14.45 -11.59
N VAL A 320 -17.50 -13.38 -11.38
CA VAL A 320 -16.09 -13.47 -10.97
C VAL A 320 -15.97 -14.08 -9.56
N ALA A 321 -16.70 -13.54 -8.57
CA ALA A 321 -16.54 -13.89 -7.17
C ALA A 321 -17.24 -15.20 -6.77
N GLN A 322 -18.43 -15.49 -7.32
CA GLN A 322 -19.21 -16.70 -6.98
C GLN A 322 -19.08 -17.79 -8.05
N GLY A 323 -19.05 -17.39 -9.32
CA GLY A 323 -19.03 -18.30 -10.47
C GLY A 323 -17.64 -18.71 -10.95
N ALA A 324 -16.57 -18.13 -10.38
CA ALA A 324 -15.19 -18.28 -10.86
C ALA A 324 -15.04 -18.01 -12.37
N SER A 325 -15.87 -17.11 -12.91
CA SER A 325 -15.84 -16.74 -14.32
C SER A 325 -14.70 -15.78 -14.58
N THR A 326 -13.77 -16.18 -15.44
CA THR A 326 -12.62 -15.38 -15.85
C THR A 326 -12.93 -14.41 -17.00
N ALA A 327 -14.16 -14.47 -17.53
CA ALA A 327 -14.59 -13.70 -18.70
C ALA A 327 -14.51 -12.17 -18.49
N THR A 328 -14.79 -11.70 -17.27
CA THR A 328 -14.71 -10.28 -16.90
C THR A 328 -13.67 -9.99 -15.84
N ASN A 329 -12.83 -10.97 -15.48
CA ASN A 329 -11.69 -10.75 -14.59
C ASN A 329 -10.48 -10.30 -15.41
N TYR A 330 -10.49 -9.04 -15.81
CA TYR A 330 -9.44 -8.46 -16.65
C TYR A 330 -8.14 -8.25 -15.88
N GLN A 331 -7.02 -8.33 -16.59
CA GLN A 331 -5.72 -7.89 -16.08
C GLN A 331 -5.68 -6.36 -16.06
N LEU A 332 -5.23 -5.80 -14.94
CA LEU A 332 -5.09 -4.37 -14.74
C LEU A 332 -3.77 -3.87 -15.32
N MET A 333 -3.83 -2.72 -15.99
CA MET A 333 -2.70 -2.05 -16.61
C MET A 333 -2.36 -0.73 -15.90
N PRO A 334 -1.13 -0.21 -16.04
CA PRO A 334 -0.78 1.10 -15.50
C PRO A 334 -1.73 2.20 -16.00
N GLY A 335 -2.28 2.98 -15.07
CA GLY A 335 -3.24 4.05 -15.33
C GLY A 335 -4.71 3.60 -15.34
N ASP A 336 -5.00 2.31 -15.26
CA ASP A 336 -6.38 1.81 -15.18
C ASP A 336 -7.09 2.33 -13.92
N ARG A 337 -8.39 2.58 -14.07
CA ARG A 337 -9.28 3.01 -12.98
C ARG A 337 -10.37 1.98 -12.81
N LEU A 338 -10.29 1.17 -11.76
CA LEU A 338 -11.36 0.27 -11.36
C LEU A 338 -12.40 1.08 -10.59
N PHE A 339 -13.57 1.27 -11.18
CA PHE A 339 -14.65 2.03 -10.59
C PHE A 339 -15.70 1.10 -9.99
N ILE A 340 -16.01 1.28 -8.72
CA ILE A 340 -17.03 0.55 -7.98
C ILE A 340 -18.19 1.51 -7.69
N ALA A 341 -19.34 1.26 -8.32
CA ALA A 341 -20.50 2.13 -8.18
C ALA A 341 -21.14 2.02 -6.79
N GLN A 342 -21.78 3.09 -6.35
CA GLN A 342 -22.55 3.10 -5.11
C GLN A 342 -23.84 2.28 -5.23
N ASP A 343 -24.34 1.78 -4.10
CA ASP A 343 -25.70 1.27 -4.03
C ASP A 343 -26.72 2.42 -4.13
N ARG A 344 -27.75 2.24 -4.97
CA ARG A 344 -28.74 3.29 -5.27
C ARG A 344 -29.62 3.60 -4.07
N LEU A 345 -29.98 2.61 -3.26
CA LEU A 345 -30.84 2.80 -2.09
C LEU A 345 -30.08 3.52 -0.99
N THR A 346 -28.83 3.12 -0.76
CA THR A 346 -27.93 3.81 0.20
C THR A 346 -27.69 5.26 -0.22
N ALA A 347 -27.42 5.51 -1.50
CA ALA A 347 -27.23 6.87 -2.01
C ALA A 347 -28.48 7.74 -1.83
N PHE A 348 -29.67 7.20 -2.10
CA PHE A 348 -30.92 7.91 -1.87
C PHE A 348 -31.11 8.24 -0.38
N ASN A 349 -30.89 7.27 0.50
CA ASN A 349 -31.00 7.48 1.95
C ASN A 349 -30.04 8.59 2.41
N THR A 350 -28.78 8.56 1.98
CA THR A 350 -27.80 9.62 2.28
C THR A 350 -28.27 10.99 1.83
N VAL A 351 -28.84 11.10 0.62
CA VAL A 351 -29.38 12.37 0.12
C VAL A 351 -30.53 12.86 0.99
N VAL A 352 -31.48 11.98 1.34
CA VAL A 352 -32.61 12.31 2.21
C VAL A 352 -32.12 12.79 3.58
N THR A 353 -31.20 12.05 4.21
CA THR A 353 -30.61 12.43 5.51
C THR A 353 -29.87 13.76 5.41
N LYS A 354 -29.10 14.02 4.35
CA LYS A 354 -28.42 15.31 4.15
C LYS A 354 -29.40 16.48 4.08
N VAL A 355 -30.54 16.30 3.43
CA VAL A 355 -31.58 17.33 3.32
C VAL A 355 -32.31 17.54 4.65
N LEU A 356 -32.60 16.45 5.39
CA LEU A 356 -33.38 16.52 6.64
C LEU A 356 -32.55 16.91 7.88
N ASN A 357 -31.25 16.60 7.92
CA ASN A 357 -30.37 16.84 9.06
C ASN A 357 -30.41 18.28 9.63
N PRO A 358 -30.42 19.37 8.82
CA PRO A 358 -30.53 20.73 9.35
C PRO A 358 -31.87 20.97 10.04
N PHE A 359 -32.96 20.42 9.49
CA PHE A 359 -34.29 20.57 10.05
C PHE A 359 -34.42 19.82 11.37
N GLU A 360 -33.94 18.58 11.44
CA GLU A 360 -33.91 17.80 12.70
C GLU A 360 -33.12 18.50 13.80
N ARG A 361 -31.99 19.15 13.45
CA ARG A 361 -31.22 19.97 14.41
C ARG A 361 -32.05 21.15 14.91
N VAL A 362 -32.72 21.89 14.02
CA VAL A 362 -33.58 23.03 14.40
C VAL A 362 -34.77 22.58 15.25
N PHE A 363 -35.48 21.53 14.86
CA PHE A 363 -36.60 20.98 15.62
C PHE A 363 -36.14 20.40 16.97
N GLY A 364 -34.95 19.81 17.04
CA GLY A 364 -34.31 19.39 18.29
C GLY A 364 -34.05 20.57 19.23
N PHE A 365 -33.52 21.69 18.71
CA PHE A 365 -33.37 22.94 19.50
C PHE A 365 -34.72 23.49 19.97
N VAL A 366 -35.74 23.50 19.12
CA VAL A 366 -37.09 23.99 19.48
C VAL A 366 -37.74 23.09 20.54
N SER A 367 -37.57 21.76 20.45
CA SER A 367 -38.09 20.81 21.43
C SER A 367 -37.36 20.90 22.77
N LEU A 368 -36.04 21.12 22.77
CA LEU A 368 -35.27 21.35 23.99
C LEU A 368 -35.61 22.72 24.62
N ALA A 369 -35.84 23.75 23.80
CA ALA A 369 -36.27 25.06 24.27
C ALA A 369 -37.67 25.03 24.87
N THR A 370 -38.64 24.35 24.24
CA THR A 370 -40.01 24.21 24.76
C THR A 370 -40.06 23.35 26.02
N SER A 371 -39.28 22.26 26.11
CA SER A 371 -39.18 21.47 27.34
C SER A 371 -38.47 22.22 28.48
N ALA A 372 -37.43 23.02 28.18
CA ALA A 372 -36.81 23.91 29.15
C ALA A 372 -37.76 25.02 29.63
N ALA A 373 -38.51 25.66 28.72
CA ALA A 373 -39.53 26.65 29.05
C ALA A 373 -40.65 26.04 29.92
N ASN A 374 -41.18 24.88 29.56
CA ASN A 374 -42.19 24.19 30.35
C ASN A 374 -41.66 23.76 31.73
N ARG A 375 -40.37 23.42 31.86
CA ARG A 375 -39.74 23.11 33.15
C ARG A 375 -39.57 24.36 34.03
N ILE A 376 -39.19 25.50 33.45
CA ILE A 376 -39.09 26.79 34.15
C ILE A 376 -40.48 27.24 34.65
N VAL A 377 -41.51 27.14 33.81
CA VAL A 377 -42.89 27.46 34.21
C VAL A 377 -43.39 26.56 35.35
N ARG A 378 -42.98 25.30 35.40
CA ARG A 378 -43.40 24.35 36.45
C ARG A 378 -42.68 24.53 37.79
N PHE A 379 -41.49 25.14 37.81
CA PHE A 379 -40.75 25.47 39.04
C PHE A 379 -40.93 26.94 39.49
N GLY A 380 -41.57 27.78 38.66
CA GLY A 380 -41.78 29.21 38.93
C GLY A 380 -43.13 29.58 39.55
N LEU A 381 -44.03 28.62 39.81
CA LEU A 381 -45.27 28.89 40.54
C LEU A 381 -45.08 28.51 42.02
N PRO A 382 -45.06 29.50 42.95
CA PRO A 382 -45.04 29.19 44.37
C PRO A 382 -46.38 28.53 44.73
N ASN A 383 -46.31 27.41 45.45
CA ASN A 383 -47.48 26.82 46.10
C ASN A 383 -48.05 27.86 47.07
N THR A 384 -49.15 28.51 46.69
CA THR A 384 -50.03 29.21 47.63
C THR A 384 -51.20 28.30 47.95
N PHE A 385 -51.17 27.77 49.18
CA PHE A 385 -52.24 27.23 50.04
C PHE A 385 -53.42 26.47 49.43
#